data_AF-A0A2M7ZWG2-F1
#
_entry.id   AF-A0A2M7ZWG2-F1
#
_cell.length_a   1.000
_cell.length_b   1.000
_cell.length_c   1.000
_cell.angle_alpha   90.00
_cell.angle_beta   90.00
_cell.angle_gamma   90.00
#
_symmetry.space_group_name_H-M   'P 1'
#
loop_
_entity.id
_entity.type
_entity.pdbx_description
1 polymer ?
#
loop_
_entity_poly.entity_id
_entity_poly.type
_entity_poly.pdbx_seq_one_letter_code
_entity_poly.pdbx_strand_id
1 'polypeptide(L)'
;MILICNSCGWAHFGLSKEVARKSIKEFIEYYGTLTPEQKESYYVNRQENYIEEDLYRKYELCFNCGGSREDFHIETEEDKVPAGVTLQPIINN
;
A
#
# COMPACT_ATOMS: atom_id res chain seq x y z
N MET A 1 9.18 8.06 -5.06
CA MET A 1 9.19 7.81 -6.52
C MET A 1 7.82 7.29 -6.90
N ILE A 2 7.25 7.75 -8.01
CA ILE A 2 5.98 7.21 -8.50
C ILE A 2 6.28 6.03 -9.43
N LEU A 3 5.57 4.93 -9.23
CA LEU A 3 5.64 3.72 -10.03
C LEU A 3 4.30 3.47 -10.70
N ILE A 4 4.32 3.15 -11.99
CA ILE A 4 3.13 2.92 -12.81
C ILE A 4 3.06 1.43 -13.13
N CYS A 5 1.90 0.83 -12.86
CA CYS A 5 1.65 -0.57 -13.19
C CYS A 5 1.56 -0.75 -14.72
N ASN A 6 2.41 -1.59 -15.33
CA ASN A 6 2.35 -1.82 -16.77
C ASN A 6 1.04 -2.48 -17.22
N SER A 7 0.42 -3.28 -16.34
CA SER A 7 -0.80 -4.01 -16.65
C SER A 7 -2.07 -3.13 -16.67
N CYS A 8 -2.15 -2.10 -15.82
CA CYS A 8 -3.38 -1.31 -15.67
C CYS A 8 -3.20 0.21 -15.61
N GLY A 9 -1.97 0.72 -15.66
CA GLY A 9 -1.66 2.14 -15.60
C GLY A 9 -1.88 2.80 -14.23
N TRP A 10 -2.21 2.03 -13.18
CA TRP A 10 -2.41 2.60 -11.86
C TRP A 10 -1.10 3.11 -11.27
N ALA A 11 -1.14 4.31 -10.71
CA ALA A 11 0.00 4.94 -10.07
C ALA A 11 0.12 4.54 -8.59
N HIS A 12 1.35 4.32 -8.15
CA HIS A 12 1.70 3.92 -6.81
C HIS A 12 2.87 4.73 -6.27
N PHE A 13 2.94 4.85 -4.95
CA PHE A 13 4.11 5.41 -4.30
C PHE A 13 5.12 4.31 -3.97
N GLY A 14 6.28 4.33 -4.62
CA GLY A 14 7.35 3.36 -4.40
C GLY A 14 8.01 3.50 -3.03
N LEU A 15 8.09 2.40 -2.30
CA LEU A 15 8.74 2.28 -0.98
C LEU A 15 9.84 1.22 -0.99
N SER A 16 10.87 1.37 -0.15
CA SER A 16 11.79 0.25 0.10
C SER A 16 11.13 -0.81 1.00
N LYS A 17 11.68 -2.02 0.98
CA LYS A 17 11.22 -3.13 1.85
C LYS A 17 11.29 -2.77 3.33
N GLU A 18 12.35 -2.08 3.75
CA GLU A 18 12.55 -1.68 5.15
C GLU A 18 11.49 -0.67 5.58
N VAL A 19 11.18 0.31 4.74
CA VAL A 19 10.16 1.33 5.04
C VAL A 19 8.76 0.70 5.06
N ALA A 20 8.46 -0.20 4.14
CA ALA A 20 7.21 -0.97 4.14
C ALA A 20 7.04 -1.73 5.47
N ARG A 21 8.04 -2.52 5.87
CA ARG A 21 8.03 -3.28 7.13
C ARG A 21 7.87 -2.37 8.35
N LYS A 22 8.65 -1.30 8.41
CA LYS A 22 8.57 -0.32 9.50
C LYS A 22 7.17 0.28 9.61
N SER A 23 6.59 0.72 8.50
CA SER A 23 5.26 1.35 8.48
C SER A 23 4.17 0.37 8.91
N ILE A 24 4.26 -0.89 8.48
CA ILE A 24 3.32 -1.95 8.89
C ILE A 24 3.43 -2.21 10.39
N LYS A 25 4.66 -2.30 10.92
CA LYS A 25 4.89 -2.51 12.34
C LYS A 25 4.34 -1.35 13.19
N GLU A 26 4.62 -0.11 12.81
CA GLU A 26 4.08 1.08 13.47
C GLU A 26 2.55 1.09 13.46
N PHE A 27 1.93 0.69 12.34
CA PHE A 27 0.48 0.54 12.26
C PHE A 27 -0.07 -0.54 13.19
N ILE A 28 0.54 -1.74 13.21
CA ILE A 28 0.11 -2.84 14.08
C ILE A 28 0.24 -2.45 15.56
N GLU A 29 1.35 -1.82 15.93
CA GLU A 29 1.58 -1.33 17.29
C GLU A 29 0.51 -0.30 17.67
N TYR A 30 0.26 0.70 16.83
CA TYR A 30 -0.80 1.69 17.04
C TYR A 30 -2.18 1.03 17.17
N TYR A 31 -2.53 0.14 16.23
CA TYR A 31 -3.79 -0.59 16.24
C TYR A 31 -3.95 -1.42 17.52
N GLY A 32 -2.87 -2.00 18.03
CA GLY A 32 -2.83 -2.72 19.31
C GLY A 32 -3.23 -1.86 20.51
N THR A 33 -2.96 -0.55 20.48
CA THR A 33 -3.31 0.38 21.57
C THR A 33 -4.77 0.84 21.57
N LEU A 34 -5.52 0.60 20.49
CA LEU A 34 -6.90 1.07 20.37
C LEU A 34 -7.89 0.19 21.16
N THR A 35 -8.89 0.83 21.76
CA THR A 35 -10.02 0.14 22.38
C THR A 35 -10.89 -0.55 21.32
N PRO A 36 -11.72 -1.54 21.68
CA PRO A 36 -12.66 -2.15 20.75
C PRO A 36 -13.56 -1.13 20.03
N GLU A 37 -14.07 -0.13 20.74
CA GLU A 37 -14.94 0.91 20.18
C GLU A 37 -14.19 1.80 19.17
N GLN A 38 -12.93 2.13 19.45
CA GLN A 38 -12.09 2.89 18.51
C GLN A 38 -11.76 2.07 17.26
N LYS A 39 -11.47 0.76 17.43
CA LYS A 39 -11.22 -0.15 16.30
C LYS A 39 -12.45 -0.23 15.40
N GLU A 40 -13.63 -0.40 15.99
CA GLU A 40 -14.89 -0.42 15.26
C GLU A 40 -15.18 0.91 14.56
N SER A 41 -14.98 2.05 15.23
CA SER A 41 -15.26 3.37 14.65
C SER A 41 -14.29 3.80 13.57
N TYR A 42 -13.00 3.47 13.66
CA TYR A 42 -11.97 3.95 12.73
C TYR A 42 -11.76 3.00 11.55
N TYR A 43 -12.00 1.71 11.75
CA TYR A 43 -11.74 0.65 10.77
C TYR A 43 -13.00 -0.19 10.50
N VAL A 44 -14.16 0.49 10.47
CA VAL A 44 -15.50 -0.09 10.24
C VAL A 44 -15.46 -1.15 9.14
N ASN A 45 -16.10 -2.30 9.40
CA ASN A 45 -16.19 -3.48 8.53
C ASN A 45 -14.89 -4.29 8.32
N ARG A 46 -13.81 -4.06 9.07
CA ARG A 46 -12.62 -4.92 9.03
C ARG A 46 -12.58 -5.87 10.22
N GLN A 47 -13.06 -7.10 10.00
CA GLN A 47 -12.82 -8.24 10.89
C GLN A 47 -11.42 -8.85 10.69
N GLU A 48 -10.44 -8.04 10.26
CA GLU A 48 -9.10 -8.54 9.98
C GLU A 48 -8.27 -8.51 11.25
N ASN A 49 -7.79 -9.68 11.67
CA ASN A 49 -6.56 -9.74 12.44
C ASN A 49 -5.45 -9.23 11.51
N TYR A 50 -4.93 -8.03 11.76
CA TYR A 50 -3.84 -7.47 10.98
C TYR A 50 -2.57 -8.27 11.23
N ILE A 51 -2.26 -9.19 10.32
CA ILE A 51 -1.03 -9.99 10.32
C ILE A 51 0.00 -9.26 9.47
N GLU A 52 1.21 -9.07 10.00
CA GLU A 52 2.29 -8.32 9.34
C GLU A 52 2.57 -8.84 7.92
N GLU A 53 2.68 -10.15 7.74
CA GLU A 53 2.96 -10.76 6.43
C GLU A 53 1.85 -10.53 5.40
N ASP A 54 0.58 -10.58 5.81
CA ASP A 54 -0.54 -10.36 4.91
C ASP A 54 -0.62 -8.89 4.48
N LEU A 55 -0.32 -7.97 5.40
CA LEU A 55 -0.19 -6.54 5.08
C LEU A 55 1.01 -6.27 4.16
N TYR A 56 2.14 -6.95 4.40
CA TYR A 56 3.33 -6.81 3.57
C TYR A 56 3.08 -7.30 2.14
N ARG A 57 2.40 -8.43 1.96
CA ARG A 57 1.99 -8.94 0.64
C ARG A 57 1.11 -7.97 -0.13
N LYS A 58 0.24 -7.19 0.54
CA LYS A 58 -0.54 -6.14 -0.12
C LYS A 58 0.34 -5.06 -0.77
N TYR A 59 1.59 -4.88 -0.31
CA TYR A 59 2.54 -3.93 -0.89
C TYR A 59 3.36 -4.57 -2.02
N GLU A 60 3.21 -5.87 -2.27
CA GLU A 60 3.85 -6.57 -3.38
C GLU A 60 2.95 -6.68 -4.62
N LEU A 61 1.71 -6.20 -4.51
CA LEU A 61 0.70 -6.31 -5.55
C LEU A 61 0.10 -4.94 -5.88
N CYS A 62 -0.22 -4.73 -7.14
CA CYS A 62 -1.02 -3.60 -7.59
C CYS A 62 -2.35 -3.57 -6.85
N PHE A 63 -2.68 -2.44 -6.24
CA PHE A 63 -3.93 -2.28 -5.49
C PHE A 63 -5.16 -2.45 -6.39
N ASN A 64 -5.04 -2.04 -7.66
CA ASN A 64 -6.15 -2.05 -8.60
C ASN A 64 -6.32 -3.41 -9.31
N CYS A 65 -5.26 -3.97 -9.91
CA CYS A 65 -5.36 -5.19 -10.72
C CYS A 65 -4.75 -6.45 -10.09
N GLY A 66 -4.06 -6.34 -8.95
CA GLY A 66 -3.37 -7.46 -8.30
C GLY A 66 -2.08 -7.93 -8.99
N GLY A 67 -1.59 -7.22 -10.01
CA GLY A 67 -0.33 -7.55 -10.68
C GLY A 67 0.89 -7.43 -9.76
N SER A 68 1.93 -8.23 -9.99
CA SER A 68 3.16 -8.25 -9.18
C SER A 68 3.92 -6.92 -9.25
N ARG A 69 4.54 -6.51 -8.13
CA ARG A 69 5.47 -5.36 -8.03
C ARG A 69 6.64 -5.40 -9.00
N GLU A 70 6.91 -6.56 -9.61
CA GLU A 70 7.95 -6.73 -10.63
C GLU A 70 7.56 -6.13 -11.99
N ASP A 71 6.27 -5.89 -12.23
CA ASP A 71 5.73 -5.37 -13.51
C ASP A 71 5.33 -3.88 -13.43
N PHE A 72 6.31 -3.06 -13.05
CA PHE A 72 6.15 -1.62 -12.86
C PHE A 72 7.29 -0.85 -13.54
N HIS A 73 6.99 0.36 -14.00
CA HIS A 73 7.99 1.31 -14.47
C HIS A 73 7.94 2.60 -13.65
N ILE A 74 9.00 3.40 -13.71
CA ILE A 74 9.05 4.74 -13.10
C ILE A 74 8.21 5.67 -13.96
N GLU A 75 7.41 6.51 -13.32
CA GLU A 75 6.60 7.54 -13.99
C GLU A 75 7.41 8.36 -15.01
N THR A 76 6.78 8.58 -16.16
CA THR A 76 7.22 9.45 -17.25
C THR A 76 6.21 10.57 -17.49
N GLU A 77 6.56 11.55 -18.31
CA GLU A 77 5.64 12.64 -18.68
C GLU A 77 4.40 12.13 -19.44
N GLU A 78 4.47 10.94 -20.05
CA GLU A 78 3.38 10.36 -20.85
C GLU A 78 2.28 9.70 -19.99
N ASP A 79 2.60 9.29 -18.76
CA ASP A 79 1.68 8.55 -17.87
C ASP A 79 0.53 9.41 -17.32
N LYS A 80 0.70 10.74 -17.31
CA LYS A 80 -0.33 11.73 -16.94
C LYS A 80 -1.01 11.42 -15.59
N VAL A 81 -0.23 11.14 -14.55
CA VAL A 81 -0.76 10.88 -13.20
C VAL A 81 -1.53 12.11 -12.71
N PRO A 82 -2.83 11.99 -12.35
CA PRO A 82 -3.63 13.14 -11.93
C PRO A 82 -3.11 13.76 -10.63
N ALA A 83 -3.11 15.08 -10.54
CA ALA A 83 -2.77 15.78 -9.31
C ALA A 83 -3.88 15.63 -8.25
N GLY A 84 -3.50 15.62 -6.97
CA GLY A 84 -4.43 15.62 -5.84
C GLY A 84 -5.06 14.26 -5.52
N VAL A 85 -4.48 13.16 -6.01
CA VAL A 85 -4.95 11.79 -5.72
C VAL A 85 -4.16 11.15 -4.58
N THR A 86 -4.79 10.19 -3.90
CA THR A 86 -4.12 9.32 -2.94
C THR A 86 -3.54 8.12 -3.68
N LEU A 87 -2.23 7.90 -3.56
CA LEU A 87 -1.53 6.75 -4.14
C LEU A 87 -1.28 5.70 -3.06
N GLN A 88 -1.61 4.44 -3.35
CA GLN A 88 -1.27 3.32 -2.48
C GLN A 88 0.23 3.00 -2.61
N PRO A 89 0.86 2.55 -1.52
CA PRO A 89 2.26 2.15 -1.56
C PRO A 89 2.45 0.89 -2.41
N ILE A 90 3.65 0.75 -2.98
CA ILE A 90 4.14 -0.50 -3.54
C ILE A 90 5.64 -0.64 -3.27
N ILE A 91 6.11 -1.86 -3.02
CA ILE A 91 7.53 -2.12 -2.79
C ILE A 91 8.30 -1.95 -4.10
N ASN A 92 9.21 -0.99 -4.12
CA ASN A 92 10.16 -0.78 -5.20
C ASN A 92 11.20 -1.90 -5.21
N ASN A 93 11.58 -2.32 -6.43
CA ASN A 93 12.69 -3.25 -6.64
C ASN A 93 14.03 -2.65 -6.21
#